data_AF-A0A6J6YIT4-F1
#
_entry.id   AF-A0A6J6YIT4-F1
#
_cell.length_a   1.000
_cell.length_b   1.000
_cell.length_c   1.000
_cell.angle_alpha   90.00
_cell.angle_beta   90.00
_cell.angle_gamma   90.00
#
_symmetry.space_group_name_H-M   'P 1'
#
loop_
_entity.id
_entity.type
_entity.pdbx_description
1 polymer ?
#
loop_
_entity_poly.entity_id
_entity_poly.type
_entity_poly.pdbx_seq_one_letter_code
_entity_poly.pdbx_strand_id
1 'polypeptide(L)'
;MTGRRRRTGWVDCVMLRHAGRINSLTELALTKLDILDTFEEVKVCTGYRINGALIHGYPDRSDVLGQVVADYITLPGWKTELRNCRSVNDLPAEARAFVTAVERESGIPIRIIGVGPERDDVLDWTPASIFGGSA
;
A
#
# COMPACT_ATOMS: atom_id res chain seq x y z
N MET A 1 16.96 22.29 6.27
CA MET A 1 17.55 21.34 5.29
C MET A 1 16.63 21.30 4.06
N THR A 2 16.98 22.10 3.05
CA THR A 2 16.38 22.36 1.72
C THR A 2 14.88 22.71 1.55
N GLY A 3 13.92 22.12 2.26
CA GLY A 3 12.48 22.39 2.04
C GLY A 3 11.93 21.98 0.66
N ARG A 4 12.73 21.27 -0.14
CA ARG A 4 12.37 20.84 -1.49
C ARG A 4 11.26 19.78 -1.43
N ARG A 5 10.20 19.96 -2.22
CA ARG A 5 9.11 18.98 -2.34
C ARG A 5 9.65 17.64 -2.86
N ARG A 6 9.21 16.54 -2.23
CA ARG A 6 9.50 15.17 -2.69
C ARG A 6 8.58 14.83 -3.86
N ARG A 7 9.07 14.05 -4.82
CA ARG A 7 8.22 13.43 -5.84
C ARG A 7 7.32 12.41 -5.15
N THR A 8 6.05 12.41 -5.50
CA THR A 8 5.04 11.48 -4.98
C THR A 8 4.52 10.59 -6.09
N GLY A 9 4.01 9.43 -5.71
CA GLY A 9 3.40 8.45 -6.60
C GLY A 9 2.51 7.52 -5.79
N TRP A 10 1.78 6.66 -6.48
CA TRP A 10 0.98 5.61 -5.86
C TRP A 10 1.85 4.53 -5.22
N VAL A 11 1.25 3.74 -4.33
CA VAL A 11 1.94 2.61 -3.70
C VAL A 11 2.34 1.57 -4.77
N ASP A 12 3.57 1.09 -4.68
CA ASP A 12 4.17 0.20 -5.65
C ASP A 12 4.38 -1.21 -5.08
N CYS A 13 3.48 -2.13 -5.40
CA CYS A 13 3.57 -3.48 -4.88
C CYS A 13 4.64 -4.33 -5.60
N VAL A 14 5.08 -3.95 -6.81
CA VAL A 14 6.21 -4.62 -7.48
C VAL A 14 7.49 -4.34 -6.69
N MET A 15 7.70 -3.08 -6.30
CA MET A 15 8.82 -2.68 -5.46
C MET A 15 8.71 -3.26 -4.04
N LEU A 16 7.52 -3.27 -3.43
CA LEU A 16 7.33 -3.88 -2.11
C LEU A 16 7.65 -5.39 -2.12
N ARG A 17 7.20 -6.15 -3.12
CA ARG A 17 7.59 -7.57 -3.28
C ARG A 17 9.10 -7.74 -3.35
N HIS A 18 9.78 -6.89 -4.13
CA HIS A 18 11.23 -6.91 -4.22
C HIS A 18 11.89 -6.61 -2.87
N ALA A 19 11.41 -5.59 -2.15
CA ALA A 19 11.88 -5.24 -0.81
C ALA A 19 11.68 -6.37 0.19
N GLY A 20 10.51 -7.03 0.17
CA GLY A 20 10.20 -8.20 0.97
C GLY A 20 11.20 -9.33 0.75
N ARG A 21 11.48 -9.65 -0.51
CA ARG A 21 12.43 -10.71 -0.89
C ARG A 21 13.86 -10.44 -0.41
N ILE A 22 14.36 -9.22 -0.54
CA ILE A 22 15.77 -8.92 -0.22
C ILE A 22 16.01 -8.63 1.27
N ASN A 23 14.98 -8.25 2.03
CA ASN A 23 15.08 -7.94 3.45
C ASN A 23 14.41 -8.99 4.35
N SER A 24 13.83 -10.05 3.77
CA SER A 24 13.06 -11.06 4.51
C SER A 24 11.97 -10.45 5.41
N LEU A 25 11.23 -9.48 4.86
CA LEU A 25 10.17 -8.79 5.61
C LEU A 25 9.08 -9.80 5.99
N THR A 26 8.75 -9.85 7.28
CA THR A 26 7.66 -10.68 7.80
C THR A 26 6.32 -9.96 7.77
N GLU A 27 6.34 -8.64 8.01
CA GLU A 27 5.15 -7.79 8.09
C GLU A 27 5.46 -6.35 7.64
N LEU A 28 4.42 -5.61 7.25
CA LEU A 28 4.47 -4.19 6.90
C LEU A 28 3.74 -3.33 7.93
N ALA A 29 4.30 -2.14 8.16
CA ALA A 29 3.57 -1.00 8.70
C ALA A 29 3.19 -0.06 7.54
N LEU A 30 1.91 -0.01 7.19
CA LEU A 30 1.40 0.86 6.13
C LEU A 30 1.03 2.23 6.71
N THR A 31 1.95 3.18 6.64
CA THR A 31 1.77 4.52 7.24
C THR A 31 1.10 5.50 6.28
N LYS A 32 0.53 6.57 6.83
CA LYS A 32 0.00 7.74 6.09
C LYS A 32 -1.21 7.43 5.21
N LEU A 33 -2.08 6.54 5.67
CA LEU A 33 -3.31 6.23 4.95
C LEU A 33 -4.22 7.48 4.87
N ASP A 34 -4.20 8.32 5.90
CA ASP A 34 -4.92 9.60 6.01
C ASP A 34 -4.63 10.59 4.87
N ILE A 35 -3.46 10.49 4.23
CA ILE A 35 -3.11 11.35 3.09
C ILE A 35 -4.00 11.06 1.87
N LEU A 36 -4.67 9.91 1.83
CA LEU A 36 -5.54 9.49 0.75
C LEU A 36 -7.02 9.87 0.96
N ASP A 37 -7.37 10.48 2.09
CA ASP A 37 -8.76 10.73 2.52
C ASP A 37 -9.60 11.52 1.52
N THR A 38 -8.98 12.41 0.75
CA THR A 38 -9.69 13.33 -0.15
C THR A 38 -9.84 12.81 -1.58
N PHE A 39 -9.25 11.66 -1.92
CA PHE A 39 -9.22 11.17 -3.28
C PHE A 39 -10.57 10.53 -3.69
N GLU A 40 -10.96 10.72 -4.95
CA GLU A 40 -12.10 10.01 -5.56
C GLU A 40 -11.78 8.55 -5.86
N GLU A 41 -10.54 8.32 -6.28
CA GLU A 41 -10.01 7.02 -6.61
C GLU A 41 -8.57 6.94 -6.11
N VAL A 42 -8.18 5.77 -5.65
CA VAL A 42 -6.81 5.44 -5.25
C VAL A 42 -6.30 4.31 -6.12
N LYS A 43 -5.01 4.30 -6.40
CA LYS A 43 -4.39 3.30 -7.28
C LYS A 43 -3.30 2.53 -6.56
N VAL A 44 -3.19 1.25 -6.90
CA VAL A 44 -2.15 0.34 -6.43
C VAL A 44 -1.43 -0.21 -7.65
N CYS A 45 -0.11 0.02 -7.76
CA CYS A 45 0.66 -0.57 -8.85
C CYS A 45 0.87 -2.06 -8.56
N THR A 46 0.44 -2.90 -9.50
CA THR A 46 0.46 -4.37 -9.37
C THR A 46 1.50 -5.00 -10.28
N GLY A 47 1.87 -4.33 -11.37
CA GLY A 47 2.81 -4.85 -12.37
C GLY A 47 3.50 -3.74 -13.15
N TYR A 48 4.50 -4.13 -13.93
CA TYR A 48 5.23 -3.25 -14.84
C TYR A 48 5.19 -3.80 -16.26
N ARG A 49 5.14 -2.90 -17.24
CA ARG A 49 5.27 -3.21 -18.66
C ARG A 49 6.45 -2.49 -19.29
N ILE A 50 7.06 -3.13 -20.28
CA ILE A 50 8.00 -2.52 -21.22
C ILE A 50 7.54 -2.91 -22.63
N ASN A 51 7.38 -1.91 -23.51
CA ASN A 51 6.90 -2.11 -24.88
C ASN A 51 5.58 -2.92 -24.96
N GLY A 52 4.67 -2.69 -24.00
CA GLY A 52 3.37 -3.37 -23.90
C GLY A 52 3.41 -4.76 -23.27
N ALA A 53 4.59 -5.36 -23.07
CA ALA A 53 4.75 -6.68 -22.45
C ALA A 53 4.96 -6.56 -20.94
N LEU A 54 4.27 -7.41 -20.17
CA LEU A 54 4.46 -7.52 -18.73
C LEU A 54 5.87 -8.04 -18.43
N ILE A 55 6.57 -7.41 -17.48
CA ILE A 55 7.86 -7.88 -17.00
C ILE A 55 7.76 -8.51 -15.62
N HIS A 56 8.69 -9.41 -15.31
CA HIS A 56 8.71 -10.10 -14.03
C HIS A 56 9.54 -9.35 -12.98
N GLY A 57 8.87 -8.86 -11.94
CA GLY A 57 9.52 -8.25 -10.79
C GLY A 57 10.12 -6.86 -11.06
N TYR A 58 10.86 -6.37 -10.08
CA TYR A 58 11.51 -5.06 -10.14
C TYR A 58 12.83 -5.15 -10.93
N PRO A 59 13.05 -4.30 -11.96
CA PRO A 59 14.29 -4.28 -12.72
C PRO A 59 15.52 -3.96 -11.86
N ASP A 60 16.62 -4.66 -12.08
CA ASP A 60 17.92 -4.45 -11.43
C ASP A 60 18.75 -3.33 -12.09
N ARG A 61 18.39 -2.95 -13.32
CA ARG A 61 19.03 -1.91 -14.11
C ARG A 61 18.21 -0.62 -14.17
N SER A 62 18.84 0.50 -13.85
CA SER A 62 18.18 1.82 -13.82
C SER A 62 17.68 2.29 -15.18
N ASP A 63 18.39 1.97 -16.27
CA ASP A 63 17.96 2.30 -17.64
C ASP A 63 16.72 1.52 -18.08
N VAL A 64 16.57 0.29 -17.59
CA VAL A 64 15.36 -0.53 -17.80
C VAL A 64 14.21 -0.01 -16.93
N LEU A 65 14.48 0.28 -15.65
CA LEU A 65 13.49 0.88 -14.76
C LEU A 65 12.94 2.21 -15.32
N GLY A 66 13.78 3.02 -15.98
CA GLY A 66 13.35 4.28 -16.61
C GLY A 66 12.35 4.10 -17.76
N GLN A 67 12.17 2.88 -18.28
CA GLN A 67 11.26 2.57 -19.39
C GLN A 67 9.95 1.93 -18.93
N VAL A 68 9.82 1.59 -17.65
CA VAL A 68 8.63 0.87 -17.16
C VAL A 68 7.39 1.75 -17.19
N VAL A 69 6.29 1.16 -17.61
CA VAL A 69 4.95 1.69 -17.43
C VAL A 69 4.27 0.86 -16.34
N ALA A 70 3.77 1.53 -15.31
CA ALA A 70 3.08 0.87 -14.20
C ALA A 70 1.66 0.45 -14.61
N ASP A 71 1.32 -0.81 -14.37
CA ASP A 71 -0.05 -1.31 -14.38
C ASP A 71 -0.67 -1.07 -13.01
N TYR A 72 -1.88 -0.50 -13.00
CA TYR A 72 -2.60 -0.15 -11.79
C TYR A 72 -3.93 -0.89 -11.72
N ILE A 73 -4.32 -1.28 -10.50
CA ILE A 73 -5.73 -1.39 -10.17
C ILE A 73 -6.19 -0.05 -9.60
N THR A 74 -7.44 0.32 -9.92
CA THR A 74 -8.10 1.52 -9.40
C THR A 74 -9.19 1.08 -8.43
N LEU A 75 -9.21 1.69 -7.26
CA LEU A 75 -10.21 1.45 -6.22
C LEU A 75 -10.91 2.78 -5.89
N PRO A 76 -12.19 2.75 -5.51
CA PRO A 76 -12.86 3.95 -5.02
C PRO A 76 -12.12 4.48 -3.78
N GLY A 77 -11.98 5.79 -3.70
CA GLY A 77 -11.56 6.48 -2.49
C GLY A 77 -12.71 6.60 -1.49
N TRP A 78 -12.40 6.97 -0.25
CA TRP A 78 -13.38 6.98 0.84
C TRP A 78 -13.92 8.37 1.21
N LYS A 79 -13.32 9.46 0.73
CA LYS A 79 -13.78 10.85 0.97
C LYS A 79 -14.14 11.16 2.44
N THR A 80 -13.43 10.54 3.38
CA THR A 80 -13.75 10.56 4.82
C THR A 80 -12.44 10.65 5.62
N GLU A 81 -12.43 11.44 6.69
CA GLU A 81 -11.24 11.60 7.55
C GLU A 81 -10.99 10.35 8.41
N LEU A 82 -9.77 9.80 8.36
CA LEU A 82 -9.40 8.60 9.14
C LEU A 82 -8.83 8.91 10.54
N ARG A 83 -8.51 10.18 10.81
CA ARG A 83 -7.78 10.61 12.02
C ARG A 83 -8.40 10.17 13.34
N ASN A 84 -9.73 9.97 13.38
CA ASN A 84 -10.45 9.58 14.58
C ASN A 84 -10.72 8.07 14.68
N CYS A 85 -10.31 7.27 13.68
CA CYS A 85 -10.43 5.82 13.75
C CYS A 85 -9.54 5.27 14.87
N ARG A 86 -10.07 4.37 15.70
CA ARG A 86 -9.35 3.72 16.81
C ARG A 86 -9.38 2.20 16.71
N SER A 87 -10.13 1.66 15.75
CA SER A 87 -10.17 0.26 15.39
C SER A 87 -10.32 0.06 13.88
N VAL A 88 -10.01 -1.14 13.39
CA VAL A 88 -10.22 -1.52 11.98
C VAL A 88 -11.69 -1.40 11.55
N ASN A 89 -12.62 -1.58 12.49
CA ASN A 89 -14.06 -1.45 12.23
C ASN A 89 -14.49 0.00 11.98
N ASP A 90 -13.73 0.97 12.49
CA ASP A 90 -14.00 2.40 12.28
C ASP A 90 -13.59 2.87 10.89
N LEU A 91 -12.76 2.09 10.18
CA LEU A 91 -12.33 2.44 8.83
C LEU A 91 -13.51 2.37 7.85
N PRO A 92 -13.56 3.26 6.84
CA PRO A 92 -14.41 3.08 5.67
C PRO A 92 -14.13 1.75 4.97
N ALA A 93 -15.14 1.19 4.30
CA ALA A 93 -15.01 -0.08 3.61
C ALA A 93 -13.97 0.00 2.47
N GLU A 94 -13.91 1.15 1.80
CA GLU A 94 -13.00 1.45 0.70
C GLU A 94 -11.55 1.56 1.19
N ALA A 95 -11.32 2.15 2.37
CA ALA A 95 -10.01 2.19 3.01
C ALA A 95 -9.53 0.78 3.37
N ARG A 96 -10.40 -0.06 3.96
CA ARG A 96 -10.09 -1.47 4.22
C ARG A 96 -9.79 -2.23 2.92
N ALA A 97 -10.57 -2.00 1.86
CA ALA A 97 -10.35 -2.62 0.56
C ALA A 97 -9.00 -2.23 -0.05
N PHE A 98 -8.57 -0.98 0.11
CA PHE A 98 -7.24 -0.53 -0.30
C PHE A 98 -6.12 -1.25 0.45
N VAL A 99 -6.20 -1.33 1.79
CA VAL A 99 -5.21 -2.03 2.61
C VAL A 99 -5.13 -3.51 2.22
N THR A 100 -6.28 -4.19 2.12
CA THR A 100 -6.37 -5.59 1.67
C THR A 100 -5.78 -5.79 0.28
N ALA A 101 -5.97 -4.84 -0.64
CA ALA A 101 -5.36 -4.90 -1.95
C ALA A 101 -3.84 -4.75 -1.87
N VAL A 102 -3.30 -3.82 -1.08
CA VAL A 102 -1.85 -3.68 -0.89
C VAL A 102 -1.25 -4.94 -0.26
N GLU A 103 -1.88 -5.51 0.76
CA GLU A 103 -1.45 -6.76 1.39
C GLU A 103 -1.42 -7.92 0.38
N ARG A 104 -2.52 -8.12 -0.37
CA ARG A 104 -2.62 -9.17 -1.40
C ARG A 104 -1.57 -9.00 -2.49
N GLU A 105 -1.45 -7.80 -3.05
CA GLU A 105 -0.57 -7.55 -4.20
C GLU A 105 0.90 -7.53 -3.78
N SER A 106 1.24 -7.00 -2.60
CA SER A 106 2.61 -7.06 -2.08
C SER A 106 3.00 -8.47 -1.63
N GLY A 107 2.04 -9.33 -1.29
CA GLY A 107 2.29 -10.66 -0.75
C GLY A 107 2.98 -10.64 0.62
N ILE A 108 2.96 -9.50 1.32
CA ILE A 108 3.54 -9.31 2.65
C ILE A 108 2.39 -8.95 3.60
N PRO A 109 2.23 -9.67 4.73
CA PRO A 109 1.23 -9.32 5.74
C PRO A 109 1.36 -7.86 6.20
N ILE A 110 0.25 -7.18 6.40
CA ILE A 110 0.23 -5.87 7.04
C ILE A 110 -0.10 -6.09 8.51
N ARG A 111 0.56 -5.37 9.41
CA ARG A 111 0.32 -5.47 10.87
C ARG A 111 -0.12 -4.16 11.48
N ILE A 112 0.35 -3.04 10.94
CA ILE A 112 0.10 -1.71 11.47
C ILE A 112 -0.36 -0.80 10.34
N ILE A 113 -1.36 0.04 10.60
CA ILE A 113 -1.81 1.10 9.69
C ILE A 113 -1.72 2.44 10.39
N GLY A 114 -1.06 3.42 9.77
CA GLY A 114 -1.07 4.81 10.26
C GLY A 114 -2.25 5.59 9.68
N VAL A 115 -3.09 6.14 10.55
CA VAL A 115 -4.29 6.91 10.20
C VAL A 115 -4.17 8.41 10.57
N GLY A 116 -2.97 8.87 10.88
CA GLY A 116 -2.70 10.26 11.22
C GLY A 116 -1.23 10.52 11.55
N PRO A 117 -0.87 11.78 11.87
CA PRO A 117 0.50 12.19 12.12
C PRO A 117 1.00 11.91 13.54
N GLU A 118 0.10 11.73 14.51
CA GLU A 118 0.49 11.52 15.90
C GLU A 118 0.98 10.09 16.14
N ARG A 119 1.75 9.90 17.21
CA ARG A 119 2.33 8.59 17.56
C ARG A 119 1.28 7.48 17.74
N ASP A 120 0.14 7.87 18.31
CA ASP A 120 -0.94 6.94 18.65
C ASP A 120 -2.02 6.88 17.55
N ASP A 121 -1.83 7.60 16.43
CA ASP A 121 -2.71 7.51 15.25
C ASP A 121 -2.36 6.28 14.42
N VAL A 122 -2.34 5.12 15.07
CA VAL A 122 -2.02 3.81 14.48
C VAL A 122 -3.07 2.78 14.87
N LEU A 123 -3.41 1.92 13.92
CA LEU A 123 -4.30 0.78 14.10
C LEU A 123 -3.52 -0.52 13.98
N ASP A 124 -3.84 -1.46 14.85
CA ASP A 124 -3.47 -2.86 14.71
C ASP A 124 -4.32 -3.48 13.59
N TRP A 125 -3.68 -3.82 12.46
CA TRP A 125 -4.34 -4.54 11.37
C TRP A 125 -4.30 -6.04 11.67
N THR A 126 -5.43 -6.55 12.13
CA THR A 126 -5.71 -7.98 12.17
C THR A 126 -6.94 -8.22 11.30
N PRO A 127 -6.80 -8.83 10.11
CA PRO A 127 -7.96 -9.22 9.32
C PRO A 127 -8.78 -10.19 10.16
N ALA A 128 -10.07 -9.88 10.37
CA ALA A 128 -10.97 -10.68 11.20
C ALA A 128 -11.13 -12.15 10.74
N SER A 129 -10.56 -12.54 9.59
CA SER A 129 -10.75 -13.84 8.95
C SER A 129 -9.50 -14.73 8.81
N ILE A 130 -8.32 -14.33 9.30
CA ILE A 130 -7.10 -15.16 9.10
C ILE A 130 -6.83 -16.15 10.26
N PHE A 131 -7.44 -15.95 11.44
CA PHE A 131 -7.31 -16.87 12.59
C PHE A 131 -8.55 -17.75 12.85
N GLY A 132 -9.41 -17.95 11.85
CA GLY A 132 -10.50 -18.93 11.88
C GLY A 132 -10.06 -20.38 11.63
N GLY A 133 -8.81 -20.73 11.98
CA GLY A 133 -8.28 -22.08 11.90
C GLY A 133 -8.54 -22.82 13.21
N SER A 134 -9.38 -23.84 13.13
CA SER A 134 -9.70 -24.83 14.16
C SER A 134 -8.53 -25.20 15.09
N ALA A 135 -8.77 -25.08 16.40
CA ALA A 135 -8.26 -26.05 17.37
C ALA A 135 -9.29 -27.18 17.51
#